data_AF-A0A1X3P6U7-F1
#
_entry.id   AF-A0A1X3P6U7-F1
#
_cell.length_a   1.000
_cell.length_b   1.000
_cell.length_c   1.000
_cell.angle_alpha   90.00
_cell.angle_beta   90.00
_cell.angle_gamma   90.00
#
_symmetry.space_group_name_H-M   'P 1'
#
loop_
_entity.id
_entity.type
_entity.pdbx_description
1 polymer ?
#
loop_
_entity_poly.entity_id
_entity_poly.type
_entity_poly.pdbx_seq_one_letter_code
_entity_poly.pdbx_strand_id
1 'polypeptide(L)'
;MEDQDGVNQHPDQHSQHGDDSRADHAAAGSGDAGSVFWPARAAHLAQEPELSHARALIITTRQTEAQALTGLLDYQDRRAREADAAEVDHHTRRALREAATTDTAHILGVSEQVASGMLTAARTARTTLPVTWKT
;
A
#
# COMPACT_ATOMS: atom_id res chain seq x y z
N MET A 1 42.31 -14.22 -59.94
CA MET A 1 42.28 -15.51 -59.24
C MET A 1 43.32 -15.38 -58.15
N GLU A 2 42.94 -14.79 -57.01
CA GLU A 2 42.25 -15.49 -55.89
C GLU A 2 43.17 -16.59 -55.32
N ASP A 3 43.41 -16.75 -54.02
CA ASP A 3 43.12 -16.01 -52.80
C ASP A 3 44.00 -16.63 -51.70
N GLN A 4 44.39 -15.79 -50.74
CA GLN A 4 44.44 -15.99 -49.28
C GLN A 4 44.94 -17.34 -48.68
N ASP A 5 45.90 -17.29 -47.75
CA ASP A 5 45.56 -17.21 -46.32
C ASP A 5 46.79 -17.29 -45.41
N GLY A 6 46.74 -16.51 -44.34
CA GLY A 6 47.45 -16.86 -43.11
C GLY A 6 48.13 -15.71 -42.38
N VAL A 7 47.74 -15.58 -41.11
CA VAL A 7 48.46 -14.91 -40.01
C VAL A 7 48.16 -13.41 -39.90
N ASN A 8 47.40 -12.98 -38.89
CA ASN A 8 47.95 -12.80 -37.54
C ASN A 8 46.88 -12.43 -36.51
N GLN A 9 47.21 -12.74 -35.26
CA GLN A 9 46.41 -12.57 -34.07
C GLN A 9 46.32 -11.10 -33.62
N HIS A 10 45.21 -10.78 -32.96
CA HIS A 10 44.88 -9.52 -32.27
C HIS A 10 46.03 -8.96 -31.41
N PRO A 11 46.14 -7.63 -31.27
CA PRO A 11 45.50 -7.00 -30.10
C PRO A 11 45.02 -5.56 -30.34
N ASP A 12 43.80 -5.22 -29.94
CA ASP A 12 43.38 -3.82 -29.81
C ASP A 12 43.10 -3.47 -28.35
N GLN A 13 43.98 -2.63 -27.82
CA GLN A 13 43.75 -1.75 -26.68
C GLN A 13 42.95 -0.54 -27.16
N HIS A 14 42.05 0.00 -26.34
CA HIS A 14 41.50 1.38 -26.28
C HIS A 14 40.19 1.27 -25.47
N SER A 15 39.75 2.17 -24.59
CA SER A 15 40.23 3.43 -24.04
C SER A 15 39.35 3.76 -22.83
N GLN A 16 39.86 4.66 -22.00
CA GLN A 16 39.22 5.30 -20.86
C GLN A 16 37.82 5.85 -21.17
N HIS A 17 36.91 5.75 -20.20
CA HIS A 17 35.94 6.81 -19.92
C HIS A 17 35.77 6.93 -18.41
N GLY A 18 36.35 8.00 -17.86
CA GLY A 18 36.04 8.47 -16.52
C GLY A 18 34.76 9.30 -16.50
N ASP A 19 34.24 9.43 -15.28
CA ASP A 19 33.31 10.43 -14.74
C ASP A 19 32.01 10.71 -15.51
N ASP A 20 30.89 10.35 -14.87
CA ASP A 20 29.86 11.35 -14.61
C ASP A 20 28.98 10.98 -13.39
N SER A 21 29.32 11.61 -12.27
CA SER A 21 28.39 12.45 -11.51
C SER A 21 26.99 11.91 -11.21
N ARG A 22 26.81 11.34 -10.01
CA ARG A 22 25.68 11.75 -9.13
C ARG A 22 25.93 11.41 -7.67
N ALA A 23 26.80 12.19 -7.03
CA ALA A 23 26.69 12.43 -5.61
C ALA A 23 25.40 13.22 -5.33
N ASP A 24 24.72 12.79 -4.27
CA ASP A 24 23.95 13.60 -3.34
C ASP A 24 22.87 14.55 -3.89
N HIS A 25 21.62 14.23 -3.58
CA HIS A 25 20.83 15.13 -2.74
C HIS A 25 19.74 14.37 -2.00
N ALA A 26 19.87 14.45 -0.68
CA ALA A 26 18.90 14.10 0.33
C ALA A 26 17.52 14.69 0.09
N ALA A 27 16.50 13.93 0.50
CA ALA A 27 15.36 14.48 1.24
C ALA A 27 14.86 13.42 2.22
N ALA A 28 15.65 13.18 3.26
CA ALA A 28 15.07 12.91 4.57
C ALA A 28 14.35 14.19 4.98
N GLY A 29 13.04 14.24 4.73
CA GLY A 29 12.20 15.41 4.97
C GLY A 29 10.82 14.96 5.38
N SER A 30 10.63 14.88 6.69
CA SER A 30 9.39 15.12 7.44
C SER A 30 8.10 15.00 6.63
N GLY A 31 7.32 13.95 6.94
CA GLY A 31 6.00 13.72 6.38
C GLY A 31 5.08 14.92 6.51
N ASP A 32 4.98 15.71 5.45
CA ASP A 32 3.74 16.37 5.10
C ASP A 32 2.90 15.33 4.38
N ALA A 33 1.95 14.76 5.13
CA ALA A 33 1.15 13.66 4.67
C ALA A 33 0.01 14.09 3.72
N GLY A 34 0.37 15.00 2.82
CA GLY A 34 -0.51 15.77 1.97
C GLY A 34 0.19 16.36 0.76
N SER A 35 1.44 15.99 0.43
CA SER A 35 2.08 16.43 -0.81
C SER A 35 2.10 15.28 -1.85
N VAL A 36 1.32 15.42 -2.94
CA VAL A 36 1.46 14.54 -4.11
C VAL A 36 2.72 15.01 -4.80
N PHE A 37 3.69 14.11 -4.95
CA PHE A 37 4.87 14.39 -5.74
C PHE A 37 4.48 14.42 -7.23
N TRP A 38 4.21 15.60 -7.75
CA TRP A 38 4.05 15.81 -9.18
C TRP A 38 5.43 15.89 -9.84
N PRO A 39 5.65 15.23 -11.00
CA PRO A 39 6.84 15.48 -11.81
C PRO A 39 6.96 16.99 -12.10
N ALA A 40 8.19 17.52 -12.17
CA ALA A 40 8.42 18.97 -12.30
C ALA A 40 7.60 19.65 -13.42
N ARG A 41 7.43 18.98 -14.57
CA ARG A 41 6.61 19.46 -15.70
C ARG A 41 5.12 19.65 -15.39
N ALA A 42 4.63 18.98 -14.36
CA ALA A 42 3.23 18.98 -13.92
C ALA A 42 3.05 19.64 -12.54
N ALA A 43 4.08 20.33 -12.02
CA ALA A 43 4.01 20.97 -10.70
C ALA A 43 2.88 22.01 -10.59
N HIS A 44 2.47 22.62 -11.72
CA HIS A 44 1.34 23.53 -11.78
C HIS A 44 0.01 22.86 -11.37
N LEU A 45 -0.13 21.54 -11.56
CA LEU A 45 -1.33 20.79 -11.15
C LEU A 45 -1.56 20.80 -9.64
N ALA A 46 -0.53 21.05 -8.84
CA ALA A 46 -0.67 21.23 -7.40
C ALA A 46 -1.44 22.52 -7.03
N GLN A 47 -1.51 23.48 -7.97
CA GLN A 47 -2.14 24.79 -7.79
C GLN A 47 -3.53 24.86 -8.43
N GLU A 48 -3.94 23.83 -9.18
CA GLU A 48 -5.27 23.77 -9.78
C GLU A 48 -6.33 23.60 -8.69
N PRO A 49 -7.28 24.55 -8.55
CA PRO A 49 -8.23 24.55 -7.45
C PRO A 49 -9.16 23.33 -7.46
N GLU A 50 -9.53 22.83 -8.64
CA GLU A 50 -10.36 21.63 -8.80
C GLU A 50 -9.65 20.38 -8.27
N LEU A 51 -8.34 20.25 -8.55
CA LEU A 51 -7.55 19.11 -8.09
C LEU A 51 -7.29 19.18 -6.58
N SER A 52 -7.03 20.37 -6.05
CA SER A 52 -6.87 20.59 -4.61
C SER A 52 -8.16 20.24 -3.86
N HIS A 53 -9.31 20.71 -4.36
CA HIS A 53 -10.62 20.39 -3.77
C HIS A 53 -10.94 18.90 -3.83
N ALA A 54 -10.78 18.27 -5.00
CA ALA A 54 -11.00 16.83 -5.16
C ALA A 54 -10.12 16.01 -4.22
N ARG A 55 -8.86 16.42 -4.02
CA ARG A 55 -7.94 15.78 -3.09
C ARG A 55 -8.40 15.87 -1.64
N ALA A 56 -8.81 17.06 -1.19
CA ALA A 56 -9.30 17.25 0.17
C ALA A 56 -10.53 16.36 0.46
N LEU A 57 -11.47 16.29 -0.51
CA LEU A 57 -12.62 15.40 -0.43
C LEU A 57 -12.19 13.92 -0.35
N ILE A 58 -11.30 13.48 -1.22
CA ILE A 58 -10.84 12.08 -1.22
C ILE A 58 -10.16 11.74 0.11
N ILE A 59 -9.27 12.59 0.62
CA ILE A 59 -8.61 12.35 1.92
C ILE A 59 -9.63 12.19 3.03
N THR A 60 -10.61 13.11 3.10
CA THR A 60 -11.66 13.08 4.12
C THR A 60 -12.51 11.81 4.02
N THR A 61 -12.91 11.42 2.81
CA THR A 61 -13.66 10.19 2.56
C THR A 61 -12.85 8.97 2.98
N ARG A 62 -11.57 8.89 2.61
CA ARG A 62 -10.70 7.76 2.98
C ARG A 62 -10.45 7.67 4.48
N GLN A 63 -10.33 8.80 5.18
CA GLN A 63 -10.23 8.82 6.64
C GLN A 63 -11.53 8.33 7.28
N THR A 64 -12.68 8.74 6.76
CA THR A 64 -13.99 8.27 7.24
C THR A 64 -14.15 6.75 7.03
N GLU A 65 -13.77 6.24 5.85
CA GLU A 65 -13.76 4.80 5.58
C GLU A 65 -12.79 4.05 6.52
N ALA A 66 -11.60 4.59 6.75
CA ALA A 66 -10.63 4.01 7.67
C ALA A 66 -11.16 3.93 9.11
N GLN A 67 -11.91 4.93 9.57
CA GLN A 67 -12.58 4.93 10.87
C GLN A 67 -13.64 3.82 10.96
N ALA A 68 -14.50 3.70 9.95
CA ALA A 68 -15.51 2.64 9.90
C ALA A 68 -14.87 1.24 9.91
N LEU A 69 -13.83 1.04 9.09
CA LEU A 69 -13.09 -0.22 9.03
C LEU A 69 -12.36 -0.52 10.34
N THR A 70 -11.86 0.49 11.05
CA THR A 70 -11.22 0.30 12.37
C THR A 70 -12.21 -0.31 13.37
N GLY A 71 -13.45 0.18 13.42
CA GLY A 71 -14.47 -0.40 14.29
C GLY A 71 -14.78 -1.88 13.97
N LEU A 72 -14.79 -2.25 12.69
CA LEU A 72 -15.00 -3.64 12.26
C LEU A 72 -13.80 -4.54 12.60
N LEU A 73 -12.58 -4.03 12.44
CA LEU A 73 -11.37 -4.76 12.82
C LEU A 73 -11.31 -5.01 14.33
N ASP A 74 -11.62 -3.98 15.13
CA ASP A 74 -11.63 -4.09 16.59
C ASP A 74 -12.74 -5.05 17.07
N TYR A 75 -13.89 -5.03 16.39
CA TYR A 75 -14.95 -6.02 16.60
C TYR A 75 -14.45 -7.45 16.38
N GLN A 76 -13.80 -7.72 15.24
CA GLN A 76 -13.25 -9.04 14.95
C GLN A 76 -12.21 -9.48 15.97
N ASP A 77 -11.28 -8.58 16.34
CA ASP A 77 -10.23 -8.89 17.31
C ASP A 77 -10.81 -9.13 18.71
N ARG A 78 -11.90 -8.44 19.09
CA ARG A 78 -12.62 -8.71 20.33
C ARG A 78 -13.33 -10.07 20.28
N ARG A 79 -14.06 -10.39 19.21
CA ARG A 79 -14.77 -11.67 19.06
C ARG A 79 -13.82 -12.86 18.99
N ALA A 80 -12.66 -12.71 18.37
CA ALA A 80 -11.62 -13.74 18.36
C ALA A 80 -11.13 -14.05 19.78
N ARG A 81 -10.83 -13.02 20.58
CA ARG A 81 -10.43 -13.17 21.99
C ARG A 81 -11.52 -13.81 22.85
N GLU A 82 -12.78 -13.40 22.65
CA GLU A 82 -13.92 -14.00 23.35
C GLU A 82 -14.09 -15.49 23.00
N ALA A 83 -13.93 -15.86 21.73
CA ALA A 83 -13.98 -17.27 21.30
C ALA A 83 -12.81 -18.10 21.87
N ASP A 84 -11.63 -17.52 21.97
CA ASP A 84 -10.44 -18.17 22.53
C ASP A 84 -10.56 -18.40 24.04
N ALA A 85 -11.17 -17.44 24.75
CA ALA A 85 -11.42 -17.54 26.18
C ALA A 85 -12.60 -18.47 26.55
N ALA A 86 -13.45 -18.84 25.58
CA ALA A 86 -14.61 -19.67 25.83
C ALA A 86 -14.22 -21.13 26.11
N GLU A 87 -14.71 -21.67 27.23
CA GLU A 87 -14.62 -23.09 27.61
C GLU A 87 -15.62 -23.95 26.81
N VAL A 88 -15.50 -23.91 25.49
CA VAL A 88 -16.34 -24.66 24.54
C VAL A 88 -15.49 -25.57 23.66
N ASP A 89 -16.13 -26.54 23.01
CA ASP A 89 -15.45 -27.41 22.06
C ASP A 89 -14.98 -26.64 20.80
N HIS A 90 -14.12 -27.30 20.03
CA HIS A 90 -13.49 -26.69 18.85
C HIS A 90 -14.51 -26.24 17.79
N HIS A 91 -15.61 -26.97 17.59
CA HIS A 91 -16.62 -26.62 16.59
C HIS A 91 -17.37 -25.36 16.99
N THR A 92 -17.78 -25.25 18.26
CA THR A 92 -18.42 -24.03 18.76
C THR A 92 -17.49 -22.84 18.70
N ARG A 93 -16.20 -22.99 19.06
CA ARG A 93 -15.21 -21.91 18.94
C ARG A 93 -15.08 -21.43 17.50
N ARG A 94 -15.03 -22.36 16.54
CA ARG A 94 -14.98 -22.04 15.11
C ARG A 94 -16.23 -21.29 14.66
N ALA A 95 -17.42 -21.75 15.06
CA ALA A 95 -18.68 -21.08 14.73
C ALA A 95 -18.75 -19.65 15.29
N LEU A 96 -18.22 -19.40 16.50
CA LEU A 96 -18.16 -18.06 17.08
C LEU A 96 -17.27 -17.10 16.26
N ARG A 97 -16.17 -17.61 15.69
CA ARG A 97 -15.30 -16.82 14.81
C ARG A 97 -15.96 -16.58 13.45
N GLU A 98 -16.61 -17.59 12.88
CA GLU A 98 -17.34 -17.47 11.61
C GLU A 98 -18.48 -16.44 11.74
N ALA A 99 -19.22 -16.43 12.85
CA ALA A 99 -20.26 -15.44 13.12
C ALA A 99 -19.75 -13.99 13.04
N ALA A 100 -18.54 -13.70 13.54
CA ALA A 100 -17.97 -12.36 13.44
C ALA A 100 -17.69 -11.94 11.99
N THR A 101 -17.32 -12.88 11.13
CA THR A 101 -17.15 -12.65 9.69
C THR A 101 -18.51 -12.42 9.02
N THR A 102 -19.52 -13.22 9.34
CA THR A 102 -20.89 -13.06 8.84
C THR A 102 -21.48 -11.69 9.20
N ASP A 103 -21.35 -11.27 10.47
CA ASP A 103 -21.82 -9.96 10.93
C ASP A 103 -21.14 -8.82 10.16
N THR A 104 -19.82 -8.93 9.95
CA THR A 104 -19.08 -7.89 9.24
C THR A 104 -19.47 -7.82 7.77
N ALA A 105 -19.69 -8.98 7.13
CA ALA A 105 -20.18 -9.06 5.77
C ALA A 105 -21.57 -8.41 5.62
N HIS A 106 -22.46 -8.65 6.59
CA HIS A 106 -23.78 -8.04 6.65
C HIS A 106 -23.70 -6.51 6.75
N ILE A 107 -22.85 -5.98 7.64
CA ILE A 107 -22.66 -4.52 7.81
C ILE A 107 -22.10 -3.89 6.53
N LEU A 108 -21.16 -4.56 5.86
CA LEU A 108 -20.56 -4.08 4.61
C LEU A 108 -21.47 -4.27 3.39
N GLY A 109 -22.56 -5.04 3.50
CA GLY A 109 -23.46 -5.34 2.38
C GLY A 109 -22.80 -6.20 1.28
N VAL A 110 -21.84 -7.06 1.64
CA VAL A 110 -21.08 -7.90 0.71
C VAL A 110 -21.05 -9.37 1.16
N SER A 111 -20.53 -10.26 0.32
CA SER A 111 -20.32 -11.65 0.72
C SER A 111 -19.19 -11.79 1.75
N GLU A 112 -19.20 -12.86 2.55
CA GLU A 112 -18.17 -13.13 3.56
C GLU A 112 -16.75 -13.18 2.99
N GLN A 113 -16.61 -13.72 1.78
CA GLN A 113 -15.33 -13.78 1.07
C GLN A 113 -14.83 -12.37 0.73
N VAL A 114 -15.71 -11.49 0.24
CA VAL A 114 -15.35 -10.10 -0.08
C VAL A 114 -15.05 -9.32 1.20
N ALA A 115 -15.85 -9.50 2.26
CA ALA A 115 -15.62 -8.89 3.56
C ALA A 115 -14.25 -9.27 4.13
N SER A 116 -13.90 -10.57 4.11
CA SER A 116 -12.59 -11.03 4.56
C SER A 116 -11.45 -10.40 3.77
N GLY A 117 -11.60 -10.29 2.44
CA GLY A 117 -10.63 -9.60 1.59
C GLY A 117 -10.48 -8.12 1.94
N MET A 118 -11.59 -7.41 2.10
CA MET A 118 -11.61 -5.99 2.49
C MET A 118 -10.93 -5.76 3.84
N LEU A 119 -11.23 -6.58 4.85
CA LEU A 119 -10.65 -6.43 6.18
C LEU A 119 -9.18 -6.83 6.22
N THR A 120 -8.76 -7.82 5.42
CA THR A 120 -7.34 -8.15 5.25
C THR A 120 -6.57 -6.98 4.64
N ALA A 121 -7.12 -6.37 3.58
CA ALA A 121 -6.54 -5.18 2.99
C ALA A 121 -6.52 -4.01 3.98
N ALA A 122 -7.59 -3.83 4.76
CA ALA A 122 -7.67 -2.79 5.79
C ALA A 122 -6.63 -2.97 6.91
N ARG A 123 -6.37 -4.21 7.37
CA ARG A 123 -5.29 -4.49 8.35
C ARG A 123 -3.94 -4.04 7.81
N THR A 124 -3.63 -4.37 6.56
CA THR A 124 -2.39 -3.95 5.89
C THR A 124 -2.34 -2.44 5.69
N ALA A 125 -3.45 -1.82 5.29
CA ALA A 125 -3.53 -0.39 5.05
C ALA A 125 -3.37 0.42 6.35
N ARG A 126 -3.90 -0.07 7.47
CA ARG A 126 -3.72 0.53 8.81
C ARG A 126 -2.25 0.68 9.19
N THR A 127 -1.39 -0.27 8.81
CA THR A 127 0.05 -0.23 9.12
C THR A 127 0.87 0.51 8.07
N THR A 128 0.45 0.49 6.80
CA THR A 128 1.19 1.07 5.67
C THR A 128 0.79 2.51 5.32
N LEU A 129 -0.42 2.95 5.72
CA LEU A 129 -0.98 4.27 5.46
C LEU A 129 -1.35 4.98 6.77
N PRO A 130 -0.38 5.23 7.67
CA PRO A 130 -0.65 5.69 9.03
C PRO A 130 -1.41 7.01 9.07
N VAL A 131 -1.26 7.88 8.07
CA VAL A 131 -1.91 9.20 8.02
C VAL A 131 -3.40 9.07 7.73
N THR A 132 -3.78 8.18 6.83
CA THR A 132 -5.19 7.89 6.53
C THR A 132 -5.88 7.27 7.75
N TRP A 133 -5.13 6.54 8.56
CA TRP A 133 -5.58 5.91 9.81
C TRP A 133 -5.32 6.73 11.08
N LYS A 134 -4.93 8.01 10.96
CA LYS A 134 -4.89 8.92 12.11
C LYS A 134 -6.33 9.23 12.52
N THR A 135 -6.77 8.59 13.59
CA THR A 135 -7.98 8.94 14.36
C THR A 135 -7.69 10.02 15.37
#